data_AF-A0A961BE40-F1
#
_entry.id   AF-A0A961BE40-F1
#
_cell.length_a   1.000
_cell.length_b   1.000
_cell.length_c   1.000
_cell.angle_alpha   90.00
_cell.angle_beta   90.00
_cell.angle_gamma   90.00
#
_symmetry.space_group_name_H-M   'P 1'
#
loop_
_entity.id
_entity.type
_entity.pdbx_description
1 polymer ?
#
loop_
_entity_poly.entity_id
_entity_poly.type
_entity_poly.pdbx_seq_one_letter_code
_entity_poly.pdbx_strand_id
1 'polypeptide(L)'
;MKNGAVFGILCSVLLSGLTSCRESFKEVTSRHRAGLSVLRADMQHLKQQALDPIQKAKPLLPLDPLPVFKSADLSGNTLILSWQELDDPNGPITEENLPDLHFSSAVKRVFQLTNQAGESDVDFEEELISVVSVRYLVGYRILRYESPQFGEDRHYRRGGALVDVQVFDRRKKANIRSFEVTALSDENMDHLPDVSAKRPVEMRDLARANLLQNLRKQLLATLAERTGGKFSS
;
A
#
# COMPACT_ATOMS: atom_id res chain seq x y z
N MET A 1 -20.58 75.86 -20.72
CA MET A 1 -20.07 75.86 -19.33
C MET A 1 -20.61 74.63 -18.62
N LYS A 2 -19.70 73.80 -18.07
CA LYS A 2 -19.82 72.73 -17.07
C LYS A 2 -21.09 71.85 -17.05
N ASN A 3 -20.91 70.54 -17.29
CA ASN A 3 -21.16 69.46 -16.31
C ASN A 3 -20.92 68.09 -16.96
N GLY A 4 -20.28 67.17 -16.23
CA GLY A 4 -20.25 65.76 -16.62
C GLY A 4 -19.04 64.97 -16.12
N ALA A 5 -18.94 64.77 -14.81
CA ALA A 5 -18.14 63.69 -14.23
C ALA A 5 -19.10 62.58 -13.79
N VAL A 6 -19.18 61.46 -14.54
CA VAL A 6 -19.63 60.15 -14.04
C VAL A 6 -19.04 59.08 -14.97
N PHE A 7 -18.72 57.91 -14.42
CA PHE A 7 -18.28 56.66 -15.08
C PHE A 7 -16.78 56.38 -15.14
N GLY A 8 -16.13 56.52 -13.99
CA GLY A 8 -15.37 55.39 -13.46
C GLY A 8 -16.32 54.35 -12.87
N ILE A 9 -15.87 53.09 -12.77
CA ILE A 9 -16.60 51.86 -12.37
C ILE A 9 -17.20 51.10 -13.56
N LEU A 10 -16.36 50.57 -14.46
CA LEU A 10 -16.74 49.41 -15.28
C LEU A 10 -15.53 48.55 -15.70
N CYS A 11 -14.49 48.47 -14.86
CA CYS A 11 -13.33 47.59 -15.10
C CYS A 11 -12.92 46.76 -13.87
N SER A 12 -13.80 46.61 -12.88
CA SER A 12 -13.48 45.90 -11.62
C SER A 12 -14.27 44.61 -11.38
N VAL A 13 -15.07 44.13 -12.36
CA VAL A 13 -15.95 42.96 -12.16
C VAL A 13 -15.46 41.69 -12.86
N LEU A 14 -14.39 41.75 -13.66
CA LEU A 14 -13.81 40.55 -14.31
C LEU A 14 -12.61 39.94 -13.57
N LEU A 15 -12.26 40.45 -12.38
CA LEU A 15 -11.12 39.96 -11.58
C LEU A 15 -11.51 39.27 -10.26
N SER A 16 -12.76 38.83 -10.11
CA SER A 16 -13.25 38.14 -8.90
C SER A 16 -13.64 36.68 -9.13
N GLY A 17 -13.31 36.10 -10.29
CA GLY A 17 -13.72 34.74 -10.70
C GLY A 17 -12.64 33.66 -10.64
N LEU A 18 -11.47 33.95 -10.06
CA LEU A 18 -10.43 32.95 -9.78
C LEU A 18 -10.23 32.80 -8.28
N THR A 19 -11.33 32.67 -7.52
CA THR A 19 -11.25 31.78 -6.36
C THR A 19 -10.98 30.41 -6.95
N SER A 20 -9.76 29.91 -6.80
CA SER A 20 -9.45 28.49 -6.93
C SER A 20 -10.31 27.77 -5.89
N CYS A 21 -11.59 27.53 -6.20
CA CYS A 21 -12.44 26.60 -5.47
C CYS A 21 -11.77 25.25 -5.67
N ARG A 22 -10.92 24.87 -4.72
CA ARG A 22 -10.36 23.53 -4.72
C ARG A 22 -11.53 22.58 -4.59
N GLU A 23 -11.59 21.63 -5.52
CA GLU A 23 -12.65 20.64 -5.51
C GLU A 23 -12.58 19.83 -4.22
N SER A 24 -13.72 19.41 -3.73
CA SER A 24 -13.79 18.53 -2.56
C SER A 24 -13.32 17.11 -2.89
N PHE A 25 -12.85 16.39 -1.88
CA PHE A 25 -12.53 14.95 -2.03
C PHE A 25 -13.70 14.15 -2.62
N LYS A 26 -14.94 14.54 -2.26
CA LYS A 26 -16.18 13.91 -2.74
C LYS A 26 -16.41 14.16 -4.23
N GLU A 27 -16.13 15.36 -4.74
CA GLU A 27 -16.27 15.70 -6.16
C GLU A 27 -15.26 14.93 -7.01
N VAL A 28 -13.99 14.94 -6.61
CA VAL A 28 -12.92 14.16 -7.27
C VAL A 28 -13.27 12.67 -7.26
N THR A 29 -13.67 12.13 -6.10
CA THR A 29 -14.10 10.73 -5.96
C THR A 29 -15.27 10.39 -6.87
N SER A 30 -16.25 11.28 -7.00
CA SER A 30 -17.45 11.06 -7.80
C SER A 30 -17.09 10.82 -9.28
N ARG A 31 -16.12 11.57 -9.82
CA ARG A 31 -15.63 11.37 -11.20
C ARG A 31 -15.03 9.99 -11.43
N HIS A 32 -14.31 9.47 -10.44
CA HIS A 32 -13.58 8.21 -10.56
C HIS A 32 -14.27 7.01 -9.88
N ARG A 33 -15.55 7.18 -9.51
CA ARG A 33 -16.34 6.18 -8.78
C ARG A 33 -16.36 4.81 -9.47
N ALA A 34 -16.43 4.78 -10.80
CA ALA A 34 -16.41 3.54 -11.57
C ALA A 34 -15.08 2.79 -11.39
N GLY A 35 -13.95 3.49 -11.46
CA GLY A 35 -12.62 2.93 -11.25
C GLY A 35 -12.45 2.35 -9.84
N LEU A 36 -12.89 3.10 -8.82
CA LEU A 36 -12.90 2.63 -7.42
C LEU A 36 -13.77 1.40 -7.22
N SER A 37 -14.96 1.36 -7.85
CA SER A 37 -15.85 0.20 -7.77
C SER A 37 -15.22 -1.04 -8.40
N VAL A 38 -14.57 -0.90 -9.55
CA VAL A 38 -13.86 -2.00 -10.22
C VAL A 38 -12.67 -2.47 -9.37
N LEU A 39 -11.90 -1.54 -8.79
CA LEU A 39 -10.79 -1.89 -7.90
C LEU A 39 -11.28 -2.69 -6.69
N ARG A 40 -12.36 -2.25 -6.03
CA ARG A 40 -12.95 -3.00 -4.89
C ARG A 40 -13.41 -4.40 -5.30
N ALA A 41 -14.07 -4.54 -6.45
CA ALA A 41 -14.48 -5.84 -6.96
C ALA A 41 -13.28 -6.76 -7.24
N ASP A 42 -12.19 -6.20 -7.79
CA ASP A 42 -10.95 -6.95 -8.04
C ASP A 42 -10.28 -7.41 -6.74
N MET A 43 -10.26 -6.56 -5.71
CA MET A 43 -9.74 -6.91 -4.38
C MET A 43 -10.55 -8.04 -3.73
N GLN A 44 -11.88 -7.96 -3.80
CA GLN A 44 -12.77 -9.03 -3.31
C GLN A 44 -12.59 -10.33 -4.09
N HIS A 45 -12.40 -10.25 -5.41
CA HIS A 45 -12.18 -11.43 -6.24
C HIS A 45 -10.85 -12.11 -5.93
N LEU A 46 -9.76 -11.35 -5.79
CA LEU A 46 -8.47 -11.87 -5.30
C LEU A 46 -8.64 -12.57 -3.94
N LYS A 47 -9.40 -11.98 -3.02
CA LYS A 47 -9.70 -12.59 -1.72
C LYS A 47 -10.40 -13.94 -1.86
N GLN A 48 -11.42 -14.03 -2.71
CA GLN A 48 -12.17 -15.28 -2.91
C GLN A 48 -11.30 -16.39 -3.53
N GLN A 49 -10.43 -16.06 -4.50
CA GLN A 49 -9.57 -17.04 -5.16
C GLN A 49 -8.52 -17.67 -4.24
N ALA A 50 -8.13 -17.00 -3.16
CA ALA A 50 -7.12 -17.53 -2.24
C ALA A 50 -7.64 -18.51 -1.18
N LEU A 51 -8.96 -18.67 -1.08
CA LEU A 51 -9.56 -19.68 -0.22
C LEU A 51 -9.42 -21.08 -0.83
N ASP A 52 -9.11 -21.18 -2.13
CA ASP A 52 -8.78 -22.45 -2.76
C ASP A 52 -7.34 -22.88 -2.41
N PRO A 53 -7.14 -24.11 -1.91
CA PRO A 53 -5.81 -24.61 -1.54
C PRO A 53 -4.89 -24.54 -2.74
N ILE A 54 -3.75 -23.84 -2.59
CA ILE A 54 -2.73 -23.50 -3.61
C ILE A 54 -2.88 -24.34 -4.87
N GLN A 55 -3.84 -23.97 -5.73
CA GLN A 55 -3.82 -24.45 -7.09
C GLN A 55 -2.65 -23.69 -7.67
N LYS A 56 -1.54 -24.40 -7.89
CA LYS A 56 -0.31 -23.83 -8.48
C LYS A 56 -0.73 -23.06 -9.73
N ALA A 57 -0.93 -21.75 -9.59
CA ALA A 57 -1.41 -20.91 -10.67
C ALA A 57 -0.43 -21.08 -11.82
N LYS A 58 -0.95 -21.44 -13.00
CA LYS A 58 -0.09 -21.66 -14.15
C LYS A 58 0.66 -20.36 -14.45
N PRO A 59 1.99 -20.42 -14.69
CA PRO A 59 2.75 -19.30 -15.21
C PRO A 59 2.05 -18.64 -16.40
N LEU A 60 1.57 -17.42 -16.23
CA LEU A 60 1.37 -16.50 -17.36
C LEU A 60 2.64 -15.67 -17.46
N LEU A 61 3.69 -16.26 -18.05
CA LEU A 61 4.93 -15.56 -18.38
C LEU A 61 5.13 -15.51 -19.91
N PRO A 62 5.71 -14.43 -20.44
CA PRO A 62 6.07 -13.19 -19.72
C PRO A 62 4.83 -12.35 -19.38
N LEU A 63 4.91 -11.62 -18.26
CA LEU A 63 3.91 -10.60 -17.93
C LEU A 63 4.13 -9.37 -18.78
N ASP A 64 3.04 -8.81 -19.31
CA ASP A 64 3.06 -7.60 -20.12
C ASP A 64 1.91 -6.65 -19.70
N PRO A 65 2.23 -5.48 -19.09
CA PRO A 65 3.57 -4.99 -18.74
C PRO A 65 4.22 -5.75 -17.58
N LEU A 66 5.53 -5.65 -17.37
CA LEU A 66 6.16 -6.20 -16.16
C LEU A 66 5.64 -5.47 -14.89
N PRO A 67 5.49 -6.18 -13.75
CA PRO A 67 5.18 -5.54 -12.48
C PRO A 67 6.25 -4.53 -12.07
N VAL A 68 5.80 -3.35 -11.67
CA VAL A 68 6.63 -2.29 -11.08
C VAL A 68 6.12 -2.07 -9.66
N PHE A 69 6.91 -2.51 -8.68
CA PHE A 69 6.63 -2.37 -7.27
C PHE A 69 7.01 -0.96 -6.82
N LYS A 70 6.07 -0.23 -6.21
CA LYS A 70 6.28 1.15 -5.74
C LYS A 70 7.07 1.17 -4.45
N SER A 71 8.03 2.08 -4.35
CA SER A 71 8.69 2.38 -3.08
C SER A 71 8.26 3.71 -2.44
N ALA A 72 7.93 4.72 -3.26
CA ALA A 72 7.47 6.03 -2.77
C ALA A 72 6.65 6.87 -3.78
N ASP A 73 6.71 6.56 -5.08
CA ASP A 73 6.18 7.40 -6.16
C ASP A 73 4.93 6.80 -6.87
N LEU A 74 4.20 7.64 -7.62
CA LEU A 74 2.97 7.24 -8.32
C LEU A 74 3.20 6.39 -9.59
N SER A 75 4.44 6.08 -9.94
CA SER A 75 4.81 5.46 -11.24
C SER A 75 4.59 3.94 -11.34
N GLY A 76 4.49 3.23 -10.23
CA GLY A 76 4.31 1.77 -10.26
C GLY A 76 2.92 1.32 -10.73
N ASN A 77 2.84 0.08 -11.22
CA ASN A 77 1.61 -0.52 -11.74
C ASN A 77 1.11 -1.69 -10.87
N THR A 78 1.64 -1.84 -9.66
CA THR A 78 1.37 -2.97 -8.77
C THR A 78 1.06 -2.46 -7.35
N LEU A 79 -0.02 -2.93 -6.75
CA LEU A 79 -0.34 -2.71 -5.33
C LEU A 79 -0.07 -3.97 -4.54
N ILE A 80 0.48 -3.83 -3.34
CA ILE A 80 0.70 -4.93 -2.39
C ILE A 80 -0.17 -4.65 -1.16
N LEU A 81 -1.11 -5.56 -0.88
CA LEU A 81 -2.17 -5.40 0.09
C LEU A 81 -2.22 -6.60 1.03
N SER A 82 -2.45 -6.34 2.31
CA SER A 82 -2.73 -7.42 3.28
C SER A 82 -4.11 -8.00 3.05
N TRP A 83 -4.34 -9.20 3.60
CA TRP A 83 -5.64 -9.87 3.54
C TRP A 83 -6.78 -9.05 4.16
N GLN A 84 -6.47 -8.30 5.22
CA GLN A 84 -7.40 -7.41 5.91
C GLN A 84 -7.79 -6.23 5.02
N GLU A 85 -6.82 -5.61 4.33
CA GLU A 85 -7.07 -4.51 3.41
C GLU A 85 -7.90 -4.93 2.19
N LEU A 86 -7.83 -6.19 1.77
CA LEU A 86 -8.72 -6.73 0.73
C LEU A 86 -10.20 -6.78 1.17
N ASP A 87 -10.48 -6.85 2.47
CA ASP A 87 -11.83 -6.95 3.04
C ASP A 87 -12.44 -5.59 3.34
N ASP A 88 -11.71 -4.81 4.14
CA ASP A 88 -12.09 -3.46 4.52
C ASP A 88 -10.90 -2.51 4.31
N PRO A 89 -10.76 -1.93 3.10
CA PRO A 89 -9.69 -0.98 2.85
C PRO A 89 -9.83 0.35 3.62
N ASN A 90 -10.98 0.58 4.29
CA ASN A 90 -11.19 1.74 5.16
C ASN A 90 -11.02 1.39 6.65
N GLY A 91 -10.81 0.11 6.96
CA GLY A 91 -10.76 -0.36 8.34
C GLY A 91 -9.56 0.21 9.09
N PRO A 92 -9.65 0.35 10.42
CA PRO A 92 -8.49 0.68 11.22
C PRO A 92 -7.44 -0.43 11.08
N ILE A 93 -6.18 -0.05 10.92
CA ILE A 93 -5.07 -1.00 10.98
C ILE A 93 -5.07 -1.53 12.42
N THR A 94 -5.40 -2.81 12.60
CA THR A 94 -5.22 -3.48 13.89
C THR A 94 -3.73 -3.77 14.06
N GLU A 95 -2.97 -2.73 14.39
CA GLU A 95 -1.50 -2.72 14.51
C GLU A 95 -0.97 -3.70 15.58
N GLU A 96 -1.84 -4.22 16.44
CA GLU A 96 -1.35 -4.81 17.68
C GLU A 96 -0.55 -6.11 17.49
N ASN A 97 -0.70 -6.88 16.40
CA ASN A 97 -0.01 -8.19 16.33
C ASN A 97 0.53 -8.64 14.97
N LEU A 98 0.40 -7.89 13.88
CA LEU A 98 0.84 -8.35 12.55
C LEU A 98 1.85 -7.41 11.88
N PRO A 99 2.84 -7.97 11.15
CA PRO A 99 3.62 -7.25 10.15
C PRO A 99 2.77 -6.39 9.23
N ASP A 100 2.79 -5.07 9.42
CA ASP A 100 2.43 -4.14 8.35
C ASP A 100 3.58 -4.20 7.31
N LEU A 101 3.39 -5.01 6.26
CA LEU A 101 4.30 -5.11 5.11
C LEU A 101 3.90 -4.11 4.00
N HIS A 102 3.02 -3.14 4.29
CA HIS A 102 2.45 -2.29 3.27
C HIS A 102 3.52 -1.42 2.61
N PHE A 103 3.51 -1.45 1.28
CA PHE A 103 4.31 -0.57 0.45
C PHE A 103 3.46 0.46 -0.31
N SER A 104 2.23 0.75 0.12
CA SER A 104 1.49 1.89 -0.43
C SER A 104 0.58 2.56 0.60
N SER A 105 1.12 3.56 1.30
CA SER A 105 0.35 4.56 2.04
C SER A 105 -0.69 5.27 1.16
N ALA A 106 -0.43 5.39 -0.15
CA ALA A 106 -1.33 6.03 -1.11
C ALA A 106 -2.68 5.29 -1.27
N VAL A 107 -2.69 3.95 -1.26
CA VAL A 107 -3.97 3.20 -1.35
C VAL A 107 -4.84 3.47 -0.13
N LYS A 108 -4.24 3.38 1.07
CA LYS A 108 -4.92 3.68 2.33
C LYS A 108 -5.46 5.10 2.33
N ARG A 109 -4.62 6.06 1.93
CA ARG A 109 -4.98 7.47 1.83
C ARG A 109 -6.15 7.68 0.86
N VAL A 110 -6.10 7.10 -0.33
CA VAL A 110 -7.20 7.18 -1.30
C VAL A 110 -8.50 6.67 -0.68
N PHE A 111 -8.51 5.48 -0.07
CA PHE A 111 -9.71 4.89 0.53
C PHE A 111 -10.24 5.70 1.73
N GLN A 112 -9.36 6.16 2.63
CA GLN A 112 -9.71 6.99 3.79
C GLN A 112 -10.34 8.32 3.37
N LEU A 113 -9.74 9.01 2.39
CA LEU A 113 -10.17 10.34 1.95
C LEU A 113 -11.38 10.29 1.01
N THR A 114 -11.70 9.13 0.42
CA THR A 114 -12.81 8.93 -0.54
C THR A 114 -14.16 9.47 -0.02
N ASN A 115 -14.40 9.38 1.30
CA ASN A 115 -15.64 9.79 1.95
C ASN A 115 -15.47 10.99 2.89
N GLN A 116 -14.29 11.63 2.90
CA GLN A 116 -14.01 12.74 3.81
C GLN A 116 -14.69 14.04 3.34
N ALA A 117 -15.18 14.81 4.31
CA ALA A 117 -15.62 16.17 4.07
C ALA A 117 -14.41 17.12 4.04
N GLY A 118 -14.38 18.05 3.08
CA GLY A 118 -13.33 19.06 2.95
C GLY A 118 -12.81 19.21 1.53
N GLU A 119 -11.98 20.22 1.33
CA GLU A 119 -11.24 20.46 0.09
C GLU A 119 -10.20 19.36 -0.13
N SER A 120 -10.11 18.86 -1.36
CA SER A 120 -9.04 17.94 -1.75
C SER A 120 -7.71 18.66 -1.76
N ASP A 121 -6.65 17.94 -1.40
CA ASP A 121 -5.30 18.40 -1.66
C ASP A 121 -4.91 18.18 -3.12
N VAL A 122 -3.88 18.91 -3.56
CA VAL A 122 -3.51 19.06 -4.98
C VAL A 122 -3.25 17.70 -5.66
N ASP A 123 -2.72 16.74 -4.92
CA ASP A 123 -2.24 15.47 -5.47
C ASP A 123 -3.26 14.33 -5.35
N PHE A 124 -4.43 14.56 -4.71
CA PHE A 124 -5.41 13.50 -4.45
C PHE A 124 -5.95 12.86 -5.73
N GLU A 125 -6.26 13.64 -6.75
CA GLU A 125 -6.78 13.10 -8.00
C GLU A 125 -5.73 12.24 -8.72
N GLU A 126 -4.47 12.67 -8.72
CA GLU A 126 -3.37 11.91 -9.32
C GLU A 126 -3.13 10.60 -8.56
N GLU A 127 -3.14 10.64 -7.23
CA GLU A 127 -3.06 9.45 -6.37
C GLU A 127 -4.20 8.48 -6.66
N LEU A 128 -5.44 8.98 -6.74
CA LEU A 128 -6.62 8.18 -7.02
C LEU A 128 -6.48 7.50 -8.38
N ILE A 129 -6.18 8.27 -9.44
CA ILE A 129 -5.97 7.74 -10.80
C ILE A 129 -4.89 6.66 -10.78
N SER A 130 -3.77 6.90 -10.11
CA SER A 130 -2.67 5.96 -10.00
C SER A 130 -3.08 4.65 -9.31
N VAL A 131 -3.85 4.74 -8.21
CA VAL A 131 -4.36 3.59 -7.46
C VAL A 131 -5.37 2.79 -8.28
N VAL A 132 -6.34 3.43 -8.94
CA VAL A 132 -7.37 2.71 -9.72
C VAL A 132 -6.86 2.15 -11.04
N SER A 133 -5.71 2.65 -11.54
CA SER A 133 -5.13 2.26 -12.84
C SER A 133 -4.06 1.17 -12.76
N VAL A 134 -3.73 0.67 -11.57
CA VAL A 134 -2.72 -0.39 -11.43
C VAL A 134 -3.07 -1.63 -12.25
N ARG A 135 -2.05 -2.31 -12.79
CA ARG A 135 -2.27 -3.54 -13.55
C ARG A 135 -2.39 -4.77 -12.63
N TYR A 136 -1.60 -4.80 -11.57
CA TYR A 136 -1.46 -5.95 -10.70
C TYR A 136 -1.89 -5.64 -9.27
N LEU A 137 -2.57 -6.61 -8.65
CA LEU A 137 -2.78 -6.64 -7.20
C LEU A 137 -1.97 -7.81 -6.64
N VAL A 138 -1.27 -7.56 -5.56
CA VAL A 138 -0.58 -8.58 -4.77
C VAL A 138 -1.28 -8.64 -3.42
N GLY A 139 -1.87 -9.77 -3.11
CA GLY A 139 -2.45 -10.05 -1.80
C GLY A 139 -1.48 -10.88 -0.97
N TYR A 140 -1.33 -10.56 0.32
CA TYR A 140 -0.55 -11.39 1.22
C TYR A 140 -1.31 -11.73 2.51
N ARG A 141 -1.10 -12.95 3.01
CA ARG A 141 -1.65 -13.44 4.27
C ARG A 141 -0.56 -14.12 5.09
N ILE A 142 -0.41 -13.74 6.35
CA ILE A 142 0.50 -14.41 7.27
C ILE A 142 -0.12 -15.74 7.68
N LEU A 143 0.55 -16.85 7.36
CA LEU A 143 0.15 -18.21 7.72
C LEU A 143 0.68 -18.62 9.10
N ARG A 144 1.89 -18.19 9.43
CA ARG A 144 2.55 -18.46 10.72
C ARG A 144 3.38 -17.25 11.12
N TYR A 145 3.33 -16.89 12.39
CA TYR A 145 4.14 -15.83 12.98
C TYR A 145 4.66 -16.26 14.33
N GLU A 146 5.96 -16.16 14.51
CA GLU A 146 6.67 -16.38 15.77
C GLU A 146 7.39 -15.09 16.10
N SER A 147 6.93 -14.41 17.15
CA SER A 147 7.58 -13.19 17.61
C SER A 147 8.99 -13.52 18.08
N PRO A 148 10.00 -12.72 17.70
CA PRO A 148 11.31 -12.84 18.32
C PRO A 148 11.22 -12.52 19.81
N GLN A 149 12.09 -13.13 20.61
CA GLN A 149 12.07 -13.02 22.06
C GLN A 149 13.48 -12.73 22.60
N PHE A 150 13.56 -11.91 23.64
CA PHE A 150 14.73 -11.84 24.50
C PHE A 150 14.42 -12.62 25.78
N GLY A 151 15.21 -13.64 26.07
CA GLY A 151 15.15 -14.35 27.36
C GLY A 151 15.62 -13.46 28.51
N GLU A 152 15.33 -13.89 29.74
CA GLU A 152 15.76 -13.20 30.96
C GLU A 152 17.29 -13.05 31.04
N ASP A 153 18.01 -14.00 30.44
CA ASP A 153 19.48 -14.02 30.34
C ASP A 153 20.04 -13.18 29.18
N ARG A 154 19.22 -12.33 28.55
CA ARG A 154 19.53 -11.56 27.32
C ARG A 154 19.83 -12.42 26.09
N HIS A 155 19.62 -13.74 26.15
CA HIS A 155 19.71 -14.60 24.97
C HIS A 155 18.60 -14.29 23.98
N TYR A 156 18.99 -13.96 22.76
CA TYR A 156 18.07 -13.72 21.68
C TYR A 156 17.55 -15.02 21.06
N ARG A 157 16.22 -15.19 21.07
CA ARG A 157 15.53 -16.22 20.30
C ARG A 157 14.93 -15.58 19.05
N ARG A 158 15.35 -16.10 17.90
CA ARG A 158 14.84 -15.66 16.60
C ARG A 158 13.34 -15.90 16.49
N GLY A 159 12.69 -14.95 15.83
CA GLY A 159 11.34 -15.08 15.35
C GLY A 159 11.33 -15.47 13.88
N GLY A 160 10.13 -15.75 13.37
CA GLY A 160 9.93 -16.11 11.98
C GLY A 160 8.53 -15.80 11.50
N ALA A 161 8.39 -15.63 10.20
CA ALA A 161 7.10 -15.44 9.55
C ALA A 161 7.03 -16.26 8.27
N LEU A 162 5.88 -16.92 8.07
CA LEU A 162 5.49 -17.56 6.81
C LEU A 162 4.31 -16.79 6.23
N VAL A 163 4.44 -16.35 4.99
CA VAL A 163 3.43 -15.55 4.29
C VAL A 163 3.05 -16.23 2.98
N ASP A 164 1.76 -16.38 2.75
CA ASP A 164 1.16 -16.76 1.47
C ASP A 164 0.96 -15.50 0.63
N VAL A 165 1.37 -15.55 -0.64
CA VAL A 165 1.38 -14.41 -1.56
C VAL A 165 0.69 -14.80 -2.85
N GLN A 166 -0.19 -13.92 -3.32
CA GLN A 166 -0.93 -14.11 -4.56
C GLN A 166 -0.82 -12.87 -5.45
N VAL A 167 -0.55 -13.07 -6.73
CA VAL A 167 -0.46 -12.01 -7.72
C VAL A 167 -1.61 -12.16 -8.70
N PHE A 168 -2.38 -11.10 -8.84
CA PHE A 168 -3.59 -11.03 -9.65
C PHE A 168 -3.42 -10.03 -10.80
N ASP A 169 -3.72 -10.49 -12.02
CA ASP A 169 -3.78 -9.63 -13.19
C ASP A 169 -5.21 -9.08 -13.35
N ARG A 170 -5.38 -7.78 -13.11
CA ARG A 170 -6.69 -7.12 -13.16
C ARG A 170 -7.32 -7.06 -14.56
N ARG A 171 -6.53 -7.16 -15.63
CA ARG A 171 -7.07 -7.21 -17.01
C ARG A 171 -7.56 -8.61 -17.35
N LYS A 172 -6.80 -9.63 -16.94
CA LYS A 172 -7.15 -11.04 -17.20
C LYS A 172 -8.15 -11.60 -16.17
N LYS A 173 -8.38 -10.88 -15.07
CA LYS A 173 -9.21 -11.31 -13.94
C LYS A 173 -8.80 -12.69 -13.42
N ALA A 174 -7.50 -12.92 -13.30
CA ALA A 174 -6.96 -14.21 -12.92
C ALA A 174 -5.76 -14.07 -11.98
N ASN A 175 -5.66 -14.97 -11.01
CA ASN A 175 -4.42 -15.22 -10.29
C ASN A 175 -3.38 -15.80 -11.27
N ILE A 176 -2.26 -15.11 -11.40
CA ILE A 176 -1.16 -15.45 -12.30
C ILE A 176 0.00 -16.13 -11.59
N ARG A 177 0.12 -15.97 -10.26
CA ARG A 177 1.17 -16.52 -9.40
C ARG A 177 0.69 -16.64 -7.95
N SER A 178 1.00 -17.77 -7.33
CA SER A 178 0.94 -17.94 -5.88
C SER A 178 2.22 -18.59 -5.37
N PHE A 179 2.72 -18.14 -4.22
CA PHE A 179 3.91 -18.69 -3.58
C PHE A 179 3.97 -18.31 -2.10
N GLU A 180 4.79 -19.06 -1.36
CA GLU A 180 5.07 -18.76 0.03
C GLU A 180 6.41 -18.02 0.17
N VAL A 181 6.48 -17.13 1.15
CA VAL A 181 7.69 -16.41 1.56
C VAL A 181 7.93 -16.70 3.04
N THR A 182 9.14 -17.16 3.35
CA THR A 182 9.59 -17.32 4.73
C THR A 182 10.65 -16.27 5.04
N ALA A 183 10.53 -15.65 6.21
CA ALA A 183 11.58 -14.78 6.75
C ALA A 183 11.85 -15.12 8.19
N LEU A 184 13.11 -14.94 8.58
CA LEU A 184 13.59 -15.09 9.94
C LEU A 184 14.21 -13.77 10.37
N SER A 185 14.16 -13.47 11.65
CA SER A 185 14.95 -12.39 12.20
C SER A 185 16.44 -12.72 12.17
N ASP A 186 17.30 -11.71 12.21
CA ASP A 186 18.74 -11.88 12.13
C ASP A 186 19.30 -12.65 13.32
N GLU A 187 20.27 -13.53 13.07
CA GLU A 187 20.90 -14.38 14.09
C GLU A 187 21.73 -13.57 15.10
N ASN A 188 22.22 -12.39 14.70
CA ASN A 188 23.25 -11.64 15.41
C ASN A 188 22.76 -10.29 15.97
N MET A 189 21.58 -10.27 16.60
CA MET A 189 21.08 -9.09 17.32
C MET A 189 21.89 -8.78 18.59
N ASP A 190 22.64 -9.77 19.10
CA ASP A 190 23.43 -9.70 20.33
C ASP A 190 24.69 -8.81 20.23
N HIS A 191 25.12 -8.44 19.02
CA HIS A 191 26.32 -7.63 18.77
C HIS A 191 26.04 -6.17 18.42
N LEU A 192 24.79 -5.74 18.43
CA LEU A 192 24.46 -4.33 18.20
C LEU A 192 25.00 -3.50 19.38
N PRO A 193 25.90 -2.53 19.17
CA PRO A 193 26.64 -1.82 20.22
C PRO A 193 25.78 -1.02 21.20
N ASP A 194 24.48 -0.94 20.95
CA ASP A 194 23.49 -0.14 21.67
C ASP A 194 22.43 -1.01 22.39
N VAL A 195 22.62 -2.33 22.43
CA VAL A 195 21.67 -3.30 23.00
C VAL A 195 21.91 -3.56 24.49
N SER A 196 23.14 -3.42 24.97
CA SER A 196 23.49 -3.70 26.37
C SER A 196 22.86 -2.74 27.39
N ALA A 197 22.37 -1.59 26.94
CA ALA A 197 21.80 -0.50 27.75
C ALA A 197 20.28 -0.28 27.57
N LYS A 198 19.62 -1.01 26.65
CA LYS A 198 18.20 -0.82 26.31
C LYS A 198 17.26 -1.61 27.23
N ARG A 199 16.05 -1.08 27.45
CA ARG A 199 15.01 -1.74 28.25
C ARG A 199 14.45 -2.97 27.50
N PRO A 200 13.93 -4.01 28.20
CA PRO A 200 13.36 -5.20 27.55
C PRO A 200 12.23 -4.92 26.54
N VAL A 201 11.50 -3.81 26.69
CA VAL A 201 10.48 -3.37 25.72
C VAL A 201 11.14 -2.94 24.41
N GLU A 202 12.12 -2.05 24.48
CA GLU A 202 12.86 -1.52 23.31
C GLU A 202 13.58 -2.63 22.54
N MET A 203 14.08 -3.64 23.25
CA MET A 203 14.71 -4.81 22.65
C MET A 203 13.69 -5.66 21.85
N ARG A 204 12.51 -5.91 22.42
CA ARG A 204 11.43 -6.61 21.72
C ARG A 204 10.97 -5.86 20.47
N ASP A 205 10.84 -4.53 20.57
CA ASP A 205 10.45 -3.69 19.44
C ASP A 205 11.50 -3.69 18.34
N LEU A 206 12.79 -3.61 18.69
CA LEU A 206 13.89 -3.69 17.74
C LEU A 206 13.91 -5.04 17.01
N ALA A 207 13.76 -6.15 17.73
CA ALA A 207 13.74 -7.47 17.11
C ALA A 207 12.52 -7.67 16.22
N ARG A 208 11.35 -7.16 16.65
CA ARG A 208 10.16 -7.15 15.80
C ARG A 208 10.46 -6.36 14.53
N ALA A 209 10.96 -5.12 14.63
CA ALA A 209 11.31 -4.30 13.49
C ALA A 209 12.29 -4.99 12.52
N ASN A 210 13.31 -5.69 13.05
CA ASN A 210 14.23 -6.48 12.25
C ASN A 210 13.53 -7.61 11.47
N LEU A 211 12.68 -8.41 12.13
CA LEU A 211 11.89 -9.45 11.46
C LEU A 211 11.01 -8.86 10.36
N LEU A 212 10.37 -7.72 10.62
CA LEU A 212 9.52 -7.02 9.65
C LEU A 212 10.32 -6.54 8.43
N GLN A 213 11.49 -5.95 8.66
CA GLN A 213 12.36 -5.50 7.59
C GLN A 213 12.85 -6.69 6.74
N ASN A 214 13.25 -7.79 7.37
CA ASN A 214 13.65 -9.00 6.68
C ASN A 214 12.50 -9.61 5.88
N LEU A 215 11.31 -9.67 6.45
CA LEU A 215 10.12 -10.17 5.76
C LEU A 215 9.76 -9.32 4.55
N ARG A 216 9.79 -7.99 4.70
CA ARG A 216 9.57 -7.05 3.59
C ARG A 216 10.61 -7.24 2.48
N LYS A 217 11.89 -7.34 2.83
CA LYS A 217 12.98 -7.57 1.88
C LYS A 217 12.79 -8.88 1.11
N GLN A 218 12.47 -9.98 1.82
CA GLN A 218 12.28 -11.29 1.20
C GLN A 218 11.02 -11.35 0.34
N LEU A 219 9.93 -10.73 0.78
CA LEU A 219 8.70 -10.64 0.00
C LEU A 219 8.95 -9.95 -1.34
N LEU A 220 9.61 -8.79 -1.30
CA LEU A 220 9.91 -8.01 -2.49
C LEU A 220 10.90 -8.72 -3.43
N ALA A 221 11.96 -9.31 -2.88
CA ALA A 221 12.93 -10.08 -3.68
C ALA A 221 12.24 -11.27 -4.38
N THR A 222 11.41 -12.02 -3.64
CA THR A 222 10.67 -13.16 -4.20
C THR A 222 9.66 -12.70 -5.24
N LEU A 223 8.96 -11.59 -5.02
CA LEU A 223 8.05 -11.01 -6.01
C LEU A 223 8.78 -10.65 -7.31
N ALA A 224 9.92 -9.97 -7.23
CA ALA A 224 10.74 -9.63 -8.40
C ALA A 224 11.21 -10.88 -9.14
N GLU A 225 11.75 -11.87 -8.42
CA GLU A 225 12.21 -13.14 -8.99
C GLU A 225 11.09 -13.91 -9.69
N ARG A 226 9.92 -14.05 -9.04
CA ARG A 226 8.81 -14.88 -9.55
C ARG A 226 8.01 -14.23 -10.67
N THR A 227 8.08 -12.91 -10.81
CA THR A 227 7.29 -12.14 -11.78
C THR A 227 8.12 -11.46 -12.87
N GLY A 228 9.44 -11.39 -12.71
CA GLY A 228 10.31 -10.55 -13.54
C GLY A 228 10.13 -9.04 -13.30
N GLY A 229 9.43 -8.68 -12.22
CA GLY A 229 9.13 -7.29 -11.88
C GLY A 229 10.35 -6.51 -11.39
N LYS A 230 10.22 -5.18 -11.39
CA LYS A 230 11.26 -4.24 -10.96
C LYS A 230 10.74 -3.27 -9.89
N PHE A 231 11.65 -2.62 -9.19
CA PHE A 231 11.32 -1.55 -8.26
C PHE A 231 11.37 -0.21 -8.99
N SER A 232 10.43 0.70 -8.68
CA SER A 232 10.60 2.11 -9.08
C SER A 232 11.78 2.70 -8.30
N SER A 233 12.65 3.41 -9.03
CA SER A 233 13.82 4.13 -8.52
C SER A 233 13.44 5.45 -7.88
#